data_AF-A0AAD9VDR4-F1
#
_entry.id   AF-A0AAD9VDR4-F1
#
_cell.length_a   1.000
_cell.length_b   1.000
_cell.length_c   1.000
_cell.angle_alpha   90.00
_cell.angle_beta   90.00
_cell.angle_gamma   90.00
#
_symmetry.space_group_name_H-M   'P 1'
#
loop_
_entity.id
_entity.type
_entity.pdbx_description
1 polymer ?
#
loop_
_entity_poly.entity_id
_entity_poly.type
_entity_poly.pdbx_seq_one_letter_code
_entity_poly.pdbx_strand_id
1 'polypeptide(L)'
;MELVQHHSKMIARFLLLMFLCFGRDASSFSTCDKPLDVLFAVDTSGSIDDVQFKHSQKFLRDLVGFFRISNSAARMAVFGFDHLPRFSKASNLDDPTTVSLTGIREQIDDLNFSQGATLIHVGLVEAGNIFNVSTLRPNVPRVVVFLTDGVNYRGSDSLVQPAEYLRTIHNARVISIGIGSEKIVDEEALNIMAGPRMSDQIVLIDFKKKSCGADDDESENDDTTSDEESGNESEDDGCGTKLRAVASLICQ
;
A
#
# COMPACT_ATOMS: atom_id res chain seq x y z
N MET A 1 -36.38 38.36 35.47
CA MET A 1 -36.80 37.50 34.33
C MET A 1 -35.77 37.42 33.20
N GLU A 2 -34.76 38.30 33.13
CA GLU A 2 -33.75 38.27 32.06
C GLU A 2 -32.63 37.24 32.24
N LEU A 3 -32.30 36.84 33.48
CA LEU A 3 -31.22 35.88 33.75
C LEU A 3 -31.52 34.48 33.16
N VAL A 4 -32.77 34.02 33.25
CA VAL A 4 -33.19 32.67 32.81
C VAL A 4 -33.12 32.54 31.28
N GLN A 5 -33.38 33.62 30.55
CA GLN A 5 -33.38 33.63 29.08
C GLN A 5 -31.97 33.61 28.49
N HIS A 6 -30.98 34.15 29.22
CA HIS A 6 -29.57 34.11 28.81
C HIS A 6 -28.97 32.70 28.99
N HIS A 7 -29.29 32.02 30.09
CA HIS A 7 -28.85 30.63 30.32
C HIS A 7 -29.44 29.65 29.29
N SER A 8 -30.71 29.81 28.91
CA SER A 8 -31.37 28.97 27.91
C SER A 8 -30.72 29.07 26.51
N LYS A 9 -30.32 30.29 26.09
CA LYS A 9 -29.62 30.51 24.82
C LYS A 9 -28.20 29.96 24.81
N MET A 10 -27.50 30.03 25.95
CA MET A 10 -26.16 29.44 26.12
C MET A 10 -26.19 27.91 26.06
N ILE A 11 -27.15 27.28 26.74
CA ILE A 11 -27.32 25.82 26.73
C ILE A 11 -27.71 25.31 25.34
N ALA A 12 -28.62 25.99 24.64
CA ALA A 12 -28.99 25.63 23.27
C ALA A 12 -27.83 25.74 22.28
N ARG A 13 -26.95 26.75 22.43
CA ARG A 13 -25.72 26.88 21.64
C ARG A 13 -24.68 25.81 21.97
N PHE A 14 -24.56 25.45 23.25
CA PHE A 14 -23.65 24.38 23.70
C PHE A 14 -24.11 23.00 23.20
N LEU A 15 -25.42 22.73 23.21
CA LEU A 15 -26.00 21.50 22.66
C LEU A 15 -25.93 21.45 21.13
N LEU A 16 -26.09 22.58 20.43
CA LEU A 16 -25.90 22.67 18.98
C LEU A 16 -24.42 22.46 18.58
N LEU A 17 -23.47 22.99 19.35
CA LEU A 17 -22.03 22.77 19.16
C LEU A 17 -21.64 21.31 19.45
N MET A 18 -22.21 20.68 20.47
CA MET A 18 -22.03 19.24 20.72
C MET A 18 -22.60 18.41 19.56
N PHE A 19 -23.76 18.76 19.01
CA PHE A 19 -24.32 18.07 17.83
C PHE A 19 -23.47 18.26 16.56
N LEU A 20 -22.78 19.40 16.43
CA LEU A 20 -21.85 19.67 15.32
C LEU A 20 -20.45 19.05 15.53
N CYS A 21 -20.09 18.68 16.76
CA CYS A 21 -18.82 18.01 17.09
C CYS A 21 -18.89 16.48 17.13
N PHE A 22 -20.08 15.87 17.18
CA PHE A 22 -20.26 14.40 17.18
C PHE A 22 -20.54 13.78 15.80
N GLY A 23 -20.40 14.56 14.72
CA GLY A 23 -20.60 14.11 13.34
C GLY A 23 -19.32 14.13 12.52
N ARG A 24 -18.28 13.40 12.92
CA ARG A 24 -17.22 12.99 12.00
C ARG A 24 -17.20 11.47 11.99
N ASP A 25 -17.74 10.89 10.92
CA ASP A 25 -17.54 9.49 10.60
C ASP A 25 -16.04 9.23 10.58
N ALA A 26 -15.51 8.61 11.64
CA ALA A 26 -14.31 7.83 11.51
C ALA A 26 -14.64 6.80 10.43
N SER A 27 -14.18 7.02 9.19
CA SER A 27 -14.40 6.13 8.07
C SER A 27 -13.88 4.75 8.45
N SER A 28 -14.77 3.93 9.01
CA SER A 28 -14.48 2.57 9.43
C SER A 28 -14.31 1.78 8.14
N PHE A 29 -13.07 1.66 7.67
CA PHE A 29 -12.78 0.72 6.60
C PHE A 29 -13.15 -0.67 7.10
N SER A 30 -14.22 -1.25 6.54
CA SER A 30 -14.62 -2.62 6.84
C SER A 30 -13.61 -3.58 6.20
N THR A 31 -13.20 -4.62 6.94
CA THR A 31 -12.33 -5.68 6.42
C THR A 31 -12.84 -6.21 5.08
N CYS A 32 -11.95 -6.32 4.10
CA CYS A 32 -12.25 -6.90 2.79
C CYS A 32 -12.53 -8.41 2.92
N ASP A 33 -13.74 -8.83 2.55
CA ASP A 33 -14.19 -10.22 2.65
C ASP A 33 -14.55 -10.85 1.29
N LYS A 34 -13.88 -10.41 0.22
CA LYS A 34 -14.12 -10.93 -1.13
C LYS A 34 -13.14 -12.05 -1.48
N PRO A 35 -13.55 -13.04 -2.27
CA PRO A 35 -12.61 -13.94 -2.93
C PRO A 35 -11.69 -13.15 -3.88
N LEU A 36 -10.39 -13.13 -3.60
CA LEU A 36 -9.37 -12.43 -4.39
C LEU A 36 -8.07 -13.25 -4.41
N ASP A 37 -7.40 -13.33 -5.55
CA ASP A 37 -6.04 -13.86 -5.66
C ASP A 37 -5.08 -12.67 -5.87
N VAL A 38 -4.29 -12.33 -4.85
CA VAL A 38 -3.44 -11.11 -4.81
C VAL A 38 -1.96 -11.49 -4.79
N LEU A 39 -1.17 -10.86 -5.66
CA LEU A 39 0.29 -10.95 -5.64
C LEU A 39 0.88 -9.59 -5.31
N PHE A 40 1.74 -9.54 -4.30
CA PHE A 40 2.58 -8.39 -4.03
C PHE A 40 3.96 -8.63 -4.64
N ALA A 41 4.31 -7.80 -5.63
CA ALA A 41 5.61 -7.76 -6.27
C ALA A 41 6.41 -6.59 -5.66
N VAL A 42 7.38 -6.89 -4.81
CA VAL A 42 8.10 -5.90 -4.01
C VAL A 42 9.47 -5.66 -4.61
N ASP A 43 9.78 -4.41 -4.91
CA ASP A 43 11.10 -4.04 -5.40
C ASP A 43 12.14 -4.17 -4.28
N THR A 44 13.18 -4.96 -4.56
CA THR A 44 14.31 -5.25 -3.67
C THR A 44 15.63 -4.73 -4.23
N SER A 45 15.55 -3.95 -5.31
CA SER A 45 16.69 -3.39 -6.05
C SER A 45 17.37 -2.24 -5.31
N GLY A 46 18.54 -1.83 -5.80
CA GLY A 46 19.33 -0.76 -5.18
C GLY A 46 18.84 0.67 -5.49
N SER A 47 17.74 0.86 -6.23
CA SER A 47 17.18 2.19 -6.50
C SER A 47 16.34 2.71 -5.32
N ILE A 48 15.81 1.80 -4.51
CA ILE A 48 15.15 2.08 -3.23
C ILE A 48 16.18 1.96 -2.11
N ASP A 49 16.16 2.83 -1.10
CA ASP A 49 17.05 2.72 0.06
C ASP A 49 16.55 1.69 1.10
N ASP A 50 17.43 1.27 2.02
CA ASP A 50 17.11 0.23 3.00
C ASP A 50 16.01 0.65 3.98
N VAL A 51 15.93 1.94 4.31
CA VAL A 51 14.90 2.53 5.15
C VAL A 51 13.54 2.48 4.45
N GLN A 52 13.47 2.88 3.17
CA GLN A 52 12.27 2.78 2.35
C GLN A 52 11.83 1.33 2.15
N PHE A 53 12.78 0.38 2.00
CA PHE A 53 12.47 -1.04 1.92
C PHE A 53 11.81 -1.55 3.21
N LYS A 54 12.39 -1.25 4.38
CA LYS A 54 11.81 -1.60 5.69
C LYS A 54 10.43 -0.98 5.89
N HIS A 55 10.25 0.28 5.48
CA HIS A 55 8.95 0.93 5.52
C HIS A 55 7.94 0.29 4.56
N SER A 56 8.39 -0.19 3.40
CA SER A 56 7.55 -0.97 2.46
C SER A 56 7.09 -2.29 3.09
N GLN A 57 7.99 -3.01 3.79
CA GLN A 57 7.61 -4.21 4.55
C GLN A 57 6.59 -3.88 5.64
N LYS A 58 6.82 -2.83 6.43
CA LYS A 58 5.87 -2.37 7.46
C LYS A 58 4.51 -2.03 6.85
N PHE A 59 4.50 -1.25 5.77
CA PHE A 59 3.29 -0.86 5.06
C PHE A 59 2.51 -2.09 4.58
N LEU A 60 3.18 -3.06 3.96
CA LEU A 60 2.53 -4.30 3.52
C LEU A 60 1.96 -5.10 4.70
N ARG A 61 2.71 -5.24 5.79
CA ARG A 61 2.29 -5.98 6.99
C ARG A 61 1.02 -5.40 7.61
N ASP A 62 0.90 -4.08 7.58
CA ASP A 62 -0.27 -3.34 8.06
C ASP A 62 -1.43 -3.42 7.02
N LEU A 63 -1.12 -3.30 5.72
CA LEU A 63 -2.07 -3.39 4.61
C LEU A 63 -2.81 -4.73 4.57
N VAL A 64 -2.08 -5.85 4.69
CA VAL A 64 -2.71 -7.19 4.63
C VAL A 64 -3.66 -7.46 5.80
N GLY A 65 -3.55 -6.68 6.89
CA GLY A 65 -4.49 -6.72 8.01
C GLY A 65 -5.90 -6.24 7.66
N PHE A 66 -6.08 -5.55 6.53
CA PHE A 66 -7.40 -5.10 6.06
C PHE A 66 -8.21 -6.17 5.33
N PHE A 67 -7.72 -7.40 5.22
CA PHE A 67 -8.36 -8.47 4.46
C PHE A 67 -8.67 -9.70 5.33
N ARG A 68 -9.81 -10.37 5.08
CA ARG A 68 -9.99 -11.74 5.54
C ARG A 68 -9.20 -12.65 4.63
N ILE A 69 -8.14 -13.27 5.16
CA ILE A 69 -7.27 -14.17 4.41
C ILE A 69 -7.67 -15.61 4.68
N SER A 70 -8.06 -16.35 3.63
CA SER A 70 -8.46 -17.75 3.70
C SER A 70 -8.65 -18.33 2.29
N ASN A 71 -8.78 -19.66 2.18
CA ASN A 71 -9.17 -20.34 0.94
C ASN A 71 -10.49 -19.80 0.32
N SER A 72 -11.41 -19.30 1.14
CA SER A 72 -12.72 -18.79 0.70
C SER A 72 -12.75 -17.27 0.45
N ALA A 73 -11.66 -16.55 0.76
CA ALA A 73 -11.59 -15.09 0.68
C ALA A 73 -10.32 -14.67 -0.06
N ALA A 74 -9.53 -13.73 0.46
CA ALA A 74 -8.26 -13.38 -0.13
C ALA A 74 -7.24 -14.54 0.05
N ARG A 75 -6.60 -14.95 -1.04
CA ARG A 75 -5.32 -15.65 -1.04
C ARG A 75 -4.27 -14.66 -1.50
N MET A 76 -3.15 -14.61 -0.79
CA MET A 76 -2.10 -13.64 -1.08
C MET A 76 -0.75 -14.32 -1.19
N ALA A 77 0.13 -13.83 -2.05
CA ALA A 77 1.53 -14.22 -2.05
C ALA A 77 2.41 -12.98 -2.23
N VAL A 78 3.62 -13.06 -1.72
CA VAL A 78 4.59 -11.97 -1.77
C VAL A 78 5.89 -12.48 -2.37
N PHE A 79 6.41 -11.77 -3.36
CA PHE A 79 7.73 -12.02 -3.91
C PHE A 79 8.46 -10.69 -4.12
N GLY A 80 9.76 -10.72 -3.92
CA GLY A 80 10.65 -9.62 -4.26
C GLY A 80 11.09 -9.70 -5.71
N PHE A 81 11.53 -8.60 -6.30
CA PHE A 81 12.23 -8.61 -7.57
C PHE A 81 13.38 -7.60 -7.57
N ASP A 82 14.43 -7.93 -8.30
CA ASP A 82 15.50 -7.03 -8.69
C ASP A 82 15.81 -7.28 -10.18
N HIS A 83 16.95 -7.91 -10.48
CA HIS A 83 17.28 -8.46 -11.78
C HIS A 83 16.77 -9.91 -11.94
N LEU A 84 16.32 -10.53 -10.85
CA LEU A 84 15.71 -11.85 -10.77
C LEU A 84 14.51 -11.84 -9.82
N PRO A 85 13.57 -12.79 -9.91
CA PRO A 85 12.58 -13.00 -8.88
C PRO A 85 13.21 -13.50 -7.57
N ARG A 86 12.71 -13.01 -6.43
CA ARG A 86 13.16 -13.33 -5.08
C ARG A 86 11.98 -13.84 -4.25
N PHE A 87 11.79 -15.14 -4.23
CA PHE A 87 10.74 -15.75 -3.41
C PHE A 87 11.15 -15.78 -1.94
N SER A 88 10.20 -15.49 -1.05
CA SER A 88 10.36 -15.71 0.40
C SER A 88 10.02 -17.15 0.76
N LYS A 89 8.72 -17.48 0.89
CA LYS A 89 8.23 -18.82 1.22
C LYS A 89 7.31 -19.44 0.18
N ALA A 90 6.51 -18.63 -0.51
CA ALA A 90 5.56 -19.09 -1.51
C ALA A 90 6.02 -18.71 -2.91
N SER A 91 6.03 -19.69 -3.82
CA SER A 91 6.23 -19.46 -5.26
C SER A 91 4.93 -19.54 -6.05
N ASN A 92 3.80 -19.84 -5.40
CA ASN A 92 2.48 -19.89 -5.99
C ASN A 92 1.38 -19.69 -4.92
N LEU A 93 0.13 -19.53 -5.35
CA LEU A 93 -1.03 -19.24 -4.49
C LEU A 93 -1.70 -20.47 -3.85
N ASP A 94 -1.14 -21.68 -3.99
CA ASP A 94 -1.62 -22.89 -3.32
C ASP A 94 -0.87 -23.17 -2.01
N ASP A 95 0.24 -22.46 -1.78
CA ASP A 95 1.05 -22.68 -0.59
C ASP A 95 0.24 -22.37 0.69
N PRO A 96 0.33 -23.19 1.77
CA PRO A 96 -0.42 -22.98 3.00
C PRO A 96 -0.20 -21.59 3.65
N THR A 97 0.94 -20.95 3.41
CA THR A 97 1.20 -19.59 3.92
C THR A 97 0.33 -18.53 3.25
N THR A 98 -0.22 -18.81 2.06
CA THR A 98 -1.02 -17.86 1.26
C THR A 98 -2.44 -17.62 1.78
N VAL A 99 -2.90 -18.48 2.69
CA VAL A 99 -4.28 -18.53 3.19
C VAL A 99 -4.39 -18.15 4.67
N SER A 100 -3.34 -17.56 5.26
CA SER A 100 -3.36 -17.09 6.65
C SER A 100 -2.60 -15.77 6.82
N LEU A 101 -3.13 -14.87 7.65
CA LEU A 101 -2.48 -13.58 7.93
C LEU A 101 -1.05 -13.74 8.47
N THR A 102 -0.82 -14.70 9.35
CA THR A 102 0.52 -15.01 9.86
C THR A 102 1.46 -15.44 8.74
N GLY A 103 1.02 -16.37 7.87
CA GLY A 103 1.83 -16.83 6.75
C GLY A 103 2.21 -15.72 5.77
N ILE A 104 1.29 -14.80 5.47
CA ILE A 104 1.60 -13.64 4.62
C ILE A 104 2.59 -12.69 5.28
N ARG A 105 2.45 -12.44 6.59
CA ARG A 105 3.40 -11.58 7.32
C ARG A 105 4.79 -12.20 7.34
N GLU A 106 4.90 -13.51 7.54
CA GLU A 106 6.19 -14.22 7.41
C GLU A 106 6.76 -14.10 5.99
N GLN A 107 5.95 -14.23 4.94
CA GLN A 107 6.42 -14.01 3.56
C GLN A 107 6.96 -12.58 3.33
N ILE A 108 6.38 -11.57 3.99
CA ILE A 108 6.84 -10.18 3.91
C ILE A 108 8.16 -10.00 4.67
N ASP A 109 8.22 -10.52 5.89
CA ASP A 109 9.39 -10.38 6.78
C ASP A 109 10.62 -11.11 6.22
N ASP A 110 10.42 -12.22 5.50
CA ASP A 110 11.48 -13.02 4.87
C ASP A 110 12.02 -12.42 3.56
N LEU A 111 11.44 -11.34 3.03
CA LEU A 111 12.01 -10.66 1.87
C LEU A 111 13.34 -10.00 2.23
N ASN A 112 14.38 -10.34 1.48
CA ASN A 112 15.71 -9.77 1.65
C ASN A 112 15.95 -8.61 0.68
N PHE A 113 16.54 -7.54 1.19
CA PHE A 113 16.97 -6.40 0.39
C PHE A 113 18.25 -6.73 -0.38
N SER A 114 18.12 -7.10 -1.66
CA SER A 114 19.21 -7.66 -2.47
C SER A 114 20.05 -6.63 -3.22
N GLN A 115 19.54 -5.41 -3.40
CA GLN A 115 20.25 -4.28 -4.04
C GLN A 115 20.73 -4.56 -5.47
N GLY A 116 20.06 -5.48 -6.18
CA GLY A 116 20.33 -5.75 -7.60
C GLY A 116 19.86 -4.61 -8.51
N ALA A 117 20.11 -4.73 -9.82
CA ALA A 117 19.57 -3.80 -10.81
C ALA A 117 18.04 -3.89 -10.91
N THR A 118 17.35 -2.77 -11.08
CA THR A 118 15.88 -2.74 -11.13
C THR A 118 15.37 -3.18 -12.51
N LEU A 119 14.87 -4.41 -12.60
CA LEU A 119 14.28 -4.99 -13.81
C LEU A 119 12.79 -5.31 -13.58
N ILE A 120 11.94 -4.27 -13.62
CA ILE A 120 10.49 -4.40 -13.36
C ILE A 120 9.81 -5.43 -14.29
N HIS A 121 10.26 -5.53 -15.54
CA HIS A 121 9.76 -6.53 -16.49
C HIS A 121 9.94 -7.98 -16.01
N VAL A 122 10.95 -8.27 -15.18
CA VAL A 122 11.11 -9.59 -14.54
C VAL A 122 9.96 -9.85 -13.57
N GLY A 123 9.59 -8.85 -12.76
CA GLY A 123 8.44 -8.94 -11.88
C GLY A 123 7.12 -9.12 -12.63
N LEU A 124 6.93 -8.42 -13.76
CA LEU A 124 5.75 -8.58 -14.62
C LEU A 124 5.65 -9.99 -15.21
N VAL A 125 6.75 -10.52 -15.74
CA VAL A 125 6.80 -11.88 -16.29
C VAL A 125 6.53 -12.91 -15.19
N GLU A 126 7.13 -12.74 -14.01
CA GLU A 126 6.95 -13.69 -12.91
C GLU A 126 5.53 -13.66 -12.35
N ALA A 127 4.91 -12.48 -12.20
CA ALA A 127 3.52 -12.39 -11.83
C ALA A 127 2.61 -13.14 -12.84
N GLY A 128 2.93 -13.04 -14.13
CA GLY A 128 2.30 -13.84 -15.19
C GLY A 128 2.48 -15.34 -14.98
N ASN A 129 3.71 -15.80 -14.69
CA ASN A 129 4.01 -17.20 -14.41
C ASN A 129 3.18 -17.73 -13.22
N ILE A 130 3.16 -17.00 -12.10
CA ILE A 130 2.40 -17.36 -10.90
C ILE A 130 0.91 -17.41 -11.22
N PHE A 131 0.38 -16.47 -12.02
CA PHE A 131 -1.02 -16.53 -12.44
C PHE A 131 -1.32 -17.52 -13.56
N ASN A 132 -0.30 -18.11 -14.18
CA ASN A 132 -0.48 -19.17 -15.17
C ASN A 132 -0.50 -20.57 -14.53
N VAL A 133 -0.18 -20.70 -13.25
CA VAL A 133 -0.12 -22.01 -12.59
C VAL A 133 -1.52 -22.59 -12.36
N SER A 134 -1.62 -23.92 -12.41
CA SER A 134 -2.88 -24.69 -12.33
C SER A 134 -3.61 -24.61 -10.98
N THR A 135 -3.12 -23.81 -10.02
CA THR A 135 -3.64 -23.72 -8.66
C THR A 135 -4.46 -22.45 -8.41
N LEU A 136 -4.73 -21.68 -9.46
CA LEU A 136 -5.64 -20.54 -9.38
C LEU A 136 -7.10 -20.95 -9.23
N ARG A 137 -7.85 -20.14 -8.47
CA ARG A 137 -9.29 -20.35 -8.33
C ARG A 137 -9.99 -19.88 -9.62
N PRO A 138 -10.88 -20.70 -10.20
CA PRO A 138 -11.65 -20.28 -11.37
C PRO A 138 -12.58 -19.12 -10.99
N ASN A 139 -12.70 -18.13 -11.88
CA ASN A 139 -13.58 -16.96 -11.74
C ASN A 139 -13.32 -16.07 -10.51
N VAL A 140 -12.13 -16.18 -9.88
CA VAL A 140 -11.71 -15.26 -8.82
C VAL A 140 -10.89 -14.12 -9.43
N PRO A 141 -11.17 -12.84 -9.09
CA PRO A 141 -10.38 -11.70 -9.56
C PRO A 141 -8.91 -11.82 -9.16
N ARG A 142 -8.04 -11.43 -10.09
CA ARG A 142 -6.58 -11.46 -9.95
C ARG A 142 -6.05 -10.04 -9.86
N VAL A 143 -5.24 -9.77 -8.85
CA VAL A 143 -4.66 -8.44 -8.62
C VAL A 143 -3.16 -8.59 -8.38
N VAL A 144 -2.34 -7.87 -9.13
CA VAL A 144 -0.92 -7.70 -8.84
C VAL A 144 -0.72 -6.30 -8.31
N VAL A 145 -0.02 -6.18 -7.20
CA VAL A 145 0.36 -4.92 -6.57
C VAL A 145 1.88 -4.81 -6.65
N PHE A 146 2.37 -3.90 -7.48
CA PHE A 146 3.79 -3.57 -7.56
C PHE A 146 4.12 -2.49 -6.53
N LEU A 147 5.17 -2.70 -5.74
CA LEU A 147 5.75 -1.69 -4.87
C LEU A 147 7.15 -1.38 -5.41
N THR A 148 7.33 -0.23 -6.04
CA THR A 148 8.59 0.16 -6.70
C THR A 148 8.67 1.67 -6.83
N ASP A 149 9.87 2.22 -6.96
CA ASP A 149 10.06 3.63 -7.35
C ASP A 149 9.86 3.85 -8.87
N GLY A 150 9.60 2.78 -9.64
CA GLY A 150 9.38 2.83 -11.08
C GLY A 150 10.65 2.86 -11.91
N VAL A 151 11.83 2.97 -11.28
CA VAL A 151 13.10 2.95 -11.99
C VAL A 151 13.26 1.61 -12.69
N ASN A 152 13.50 1.62 -13.99
CA ASN A 152 13.69 0.38 -14.75
C ASN A 152 14.90 0.50 -15.68
N TYR A 153 15.91 -0.33 -15.44
CA TYR A 153 17.19 -0.26 -16.14
C TYR A 153 17.08 -0.42 -17.66
N ARG A 154 16.03 -1.09 -18.16
CA ARG A 154 15.77 -1.27 -19.61
C ARG A 154 14.89 -0.18 -20.23
N GLY A 155 14.54 0.86 -19.46
CA GLY A 155 13.61 1.91 -19.87
C GLY A 155 12.15 1.46 -19.85
N SER A 156 11.25 2.40 -19.69
CA SER A 156 9.81 2.16 -19.42
C SER A 156 9.09 1.49 -20.60
N ASP A 157 9.59 1.67 -21.84
CA ASP A 157 9.10 0.96 -23.04
C ASP A 157 9.17 -0.57 -22.90
N SER A 158 10.18 -1.10 -22.19
CA SER A 158 10.31 -2.55 -21.98
C SER A 158 9.19 -3.14 -21.11
N LEU A 159 8.39 -2.30 -20.45
CA LEU A 159 7.28 -2.71 -19.60
C LEU A 159 5.98 -2.90 -20.38
N VAL A 160 5.84 -2.27 -21.56
CA VAL A 160 4.59 -2.21 -22.32
C VAL A 160 4.04 -3.61 -22.61
N GLN A 161 4.84 -4.45 -23.27
CA GLN A 161 4.43 -5.80 -23.66
C GLN A 161 4.15 -6.72 -22.46
N PRO A 162 5.05 -6.89 -21.47
CA PRO A 162 4.79 -7.79 -20.36
C PRO A 162 3.61 -7.30 -19.48
N ALA A 163 3.43 -5.99 -19.31
CA ALA A 163 2.28 -5.46 -18.58
C ALA A 163 0.95 -5.65 -19.33
N GLU A 164 0.95 -5.45 -20.65
CA GLU A 164 -0.22 -5.76 -21.48
C GLU A 164 -0.57 -7.26 -21.42
N TYR A 165 0.42 -8.14 -21.47
CA TYR A 165 0.21 -9.59 -21.36
C TYR A 165 -0.41 -9.97 -20.01
N LEU A 166 0.12 -9.43 -18.92
CA LEU A 166 -0.41 -9.62 -17.57
C LEU A 166 -1.88 -9.17 -17.45
N ARG A 167 -2.22 -8.01 -18.02
CA ARG A 167 -3.59 -7.49 -17.98
C ARG A 167 -4.56 -8.25 -18.88
N THR A 168 -4.13 -8.64 -20.07
CA THR A 168 -5.04 -9.18 -21.11
C THR A 168 -5.10 -10.70 -21.12
N ILE A 169 -3.97 -11.39 -21.06
CA ILE A 169 -3.90 -12.85 -21.13
C ILE A 169 -4.16 -13.48 -19.76
N HIS A 170 -3.57 -12.91 -18.71
CA HIS A 170 -3.82 -13.37 -17.34
C HIS A 170 -5.05 -12.73 -16.71
N ASN A 171 -5.71 -11.78 -17.37
CA ASN A 171 -6.88 -11.07 -16.86
C ASN A 171 -6.66 -10.53 -15.43
N ALA A 172 -5.48 -9.98 -15.17
CA ALA A 172 -5.09 -9.42 -13.88
C ALA A 172 -5.20 -7.90 -13.88
N ARG A 173 -5.72 -7.32 -12.79
CA ARG A 173 -5.54 -5.88 -12.54
C ARG A 173 -4.14 -5.64 -12.00
N VAL A 174 -3.53 -4.54 -12.42
CA VAL A 174 -2.19 -4.15 -11.99
C VAL A 174 -2.29 -2.82 -11.27
N ILE A 175 -1.99 -2.85 -9.96
CA ILE A 175 -1.92 -1.68 -9.09
C ILE A 175 -0.44 -1.35 -8.90
N SER A 176 -0.10 -0.07 -9.02
CA SER A 176 1.26 0.42 -8.84
C SER A 176 1.33 1.31 -7.60
N ILE A 177 2.15 0.93 -6.63
CA ILE A 177 2.46 1.74 -5.45
C ILE A 177 3.86 2.31 -5.64
N GLY A 178 3.92 3.62 -5.90
CA GLY A 178 5.16 4.35 -6.13
C GLY A 178 5.86 4.67 -4.82
N ILE A 179 7.06 4.15 -4.62
CA ILE A 179 7.83 4.36 -3.37
C ILE A 179 8.80 5.54 -3.55
N GLY A 180 8.58 6.60 -2.77
CA GLY A 180 9.38 7.82 -2.79
C GLY A 180 8.56 9.07 -3.12
N SER A 181 9.25 10.21 -3.16
CA SER A 181 8.63 11.48 -3.53
C SER A 181 8.25 11.50 -5.01
N GLU A 182 7.23 12.29 -5.37
CA GLU A 182 6.78 12.53 -6.76
C GLU A 182 7.92 12.94 -7.72
N LYS A 183 9.00 13.54 -7.21
CA LYS A 183 10.15 13.94 -8.04
C LYS A 183 11.10 12.80 -8.42
N ILE A 184 11.02 11.68 -7.71
CA ILE A 184 11.93 10.54 -7.85
C ILE A 184 11.22 9.38 -8.53
N VAL A 185 9.92 9.19 -8.25
CA VAL A 185 9.15 8.10 -8.82
C VAL A 185 8.97 8.27 -10.33
N ASP A 186 9.27 7.22 -11.10
CA ASP A 186 8.94 7.15 -12.53
C ASP A 186 7.46 6.78 -12.69
N GLU A 187 6.59 7.78 -12.60
CA GLU A 187 5.15 7.60 -12.77
C GLU A 187 4.77 7.10 -14.17
N GLU A 188 5.57 7.36 -15.20
CA GLU A 188 5.32 6.84 -16.54
C GLU A 188 5.44 5.31 -16.56
N ALA A 189 6.51 4.77 -15.95
CA ALA A 189 6.66 3.33 -15.77
C ALA A 189 5.48 2.72 -14.98
N LEU A 190 5.06 3.38 -13.89
CA LEU A 190 3.91 2.93 -13.09
C LEU A 190 2.60 2.93 -13.89
N ASN A 191 2.39 3.95 -14.74
CA ASN A 191 1.24 4.06 -15.64
C ASN A 191 1.26 3.01 -16.75
N ILE A 192 2.42 2.70 -17.32
CA ILE A 192 2.56 1.63 -18.32
C ILE A 192 2.17 0.28 -17.71
N MET A 193 2.56 0.02 -16.46
CA MET A 193 2.19 -1.19 -15.73
C MET A 193 0.69 -1.27 -15.42
N ALA A 194 0.08 -0.19 -14.93
CA ALA A 194 -1.35 -0.14 -14.62
C ALA A 194 -2.22 -0.17 -15.90
N GLY A 195 -1.78 0.51 -16.96
CA GLY A 195 -2.44 0.58 -18.26
C GLY A 195 -3.32 1.84 -18.46
N PRO A 196 -3.71 2.12 -19.72
CA PRO A 196 -4.19 3.44 -20.17
C PRO A 196 -5.58 3.88 -19.66
N ARG A 197 -6.23 3.11 -18.78
CA ARG A 197 -7.55 3.44 -18.21
C ARG A 197 -7.57 3.43 -16.69
N MET A 198 -6.40 3.44 -16.05
CA MET A 198 -6.25 3.06 -14.64
C MET A 198 -5.38 4.04 -13.83
N SER A 199 -5.55 5.35 -14.06
CA SER A 199 -4.88 6.37 -13.24
C SER A 199 -5.30 6.31 -11.76
N ASP A 200 -6.45 5.70 -11.46
CA ASP A 200 -6.91 5.38 -10.11
C ASP A 200 -6.18 4.17 -9.48
N GLN A 201 -5.32 3.48 -10.23
CA GLN A 201 -4.55 2.33 -9.77
C GLN A 201 -3.11 2.67 -9.38
N ILE A 202 -2.78 3.96 -9.28
CA ILE A 202 -1.48 4.43 -8.83
C ILE A 202 -1.62 5.12 -7.48
N VAL A 203 -0.82 4.68 -6.51
CA VAL A 203 -0.73 5.31 -5.19
C VAL A 203 0.72 5.62 -4.89
N LEU A 204 1.06 6.89 -4.80
CA LEU A 204 2.41 7.31 -4.41
C LEU A 204 2.53 7.33 -2.90
N ILE A 205 3.64 6.84 -2.35
CA ILE A 205 3.92 6.82 -0.91
C ILE A 205 5.34 7.32 -0.69
N ASP A 206 5.44 8.47 -0.01
CA ASP A 206 6.71 9.01 0.46
C ASP A 206 6.83 8.72 1.96
N PHE A 207 7.63 7.71 2.30
CA PHE A 207 7.89 7.33 3.68
C PHE A 207 8.78 8.33 4.44
N LYS A 208 9.47 9.25 3.74
CA LYS A 208 10.32 10.26 4.38
C LYS A 208 9.51 11.46 4.87
N LYS A 209 8.26 11.59 4.45
CA LYS A 209 7.37 12.65 4.93
C LYS A 209 6.92 12.32 6.36
N LYS A 210 6.94 13.32 7.25
CA LYS A 210 6.51 13.19 8.68
C LYS A 210 5.16 12.49 8.86
N SER A 211 4.24 12.64 7.90
CA SER A 211 2.94 11.95 7.87
C SER A 211 3.00 10.42 7.71
N CYS A 212 4.19 9.86 7.51
CA CYS A 212 4.44 8.42 7.34
C CYS A 212 5.56 7.92 8.26
N GLY A 213 6.15 8.80 9.09
CA GLY A 213 7.26 8.46 9.96
C GLY A 213 6.79 7.58 11.10
N ALA A 214 7.45 6.45 11.30
CA ALA A 214 7.50 5.86 12.63
C ALA A 214 8.30 6.83 13.50
N ASP A 215 7.78 7.15 14.69
CA ASP A 215 8.55 7.81 15.73
C ASP A 215 9.78 6.96 16.04
N ASP A 216 10.94 7.33 15.50
CA ASP A 216 12.23 6.84 15.93
C ASP A 216 13.15 8.06 16.11
N ASP A 217 13.47 8.29 17.39
CA ASP A 217 14.41 9.27 17.91
C ASP A 217 15.78 9.21 17.21
N GLU A 218 16.22 10.31 16.63
CA GLU A 218 17.64 10.70 16.68
C GLU A 218 17.72 12.18 17.08
N SER A 219 18.05 12.37 18.36
CA SER A 219 18.41 13.63 18.97
C SER A 219 19.71 14.16 18.35
N GLU A 220 19.68 15.38 17.80
CA GLU A 220 20.83 16.27 17.90
C GLU A 220 20.37 17.74 17.98
N ASN A 221 20.78 18.34 19.10
CA ASN A 221 20.55 19.68 19.63
C ASN A 221 20.38 20.83 18.63
N ASP A 222 19.38 21.69 18.87
CA ASP A 222 19.63 23.14 18.91
C ASP A 222 18.72 23.81 19.95
N ASP A 223 19.35 24.69 20.72
CA ASP A 223 18.82 25.45 21.83
C ASP A 223 18.16 26.73 21.29
N THR A 224 16.86 26.93 21.55
CA THR A 224 16.35 28.26 21.93
C THR A 224 14.91 28.22 22.42
N THR A 225 14.73 28.79 23.60
CA THR A 225 13.47 29.10 24.30
C THR A 225 12.58 30.11 23.57
N SER A 226 11.26 29.86 23.52
CA SER A 226 10.23 30.75 24.07
C SER A 226 8.83 30.14 23.89
N ASP A 227 8.05 30.21 24.97
CA ASP A 227 6.67 29.76 25.11
C ASP A 227 5.71 30.37 24.06
N GLU A 228 4.91 29.54 23.38
CA GLU A 228 3.53 29.89 23.02
C GLU A 228 2.64 28.62 23.03
N GLU A 229 1.58 28.70 23.81
CA GLU A 229 0.51 27.73 23.96
C GLU A 229 -0.51 27.92 22.83
N SER A 230 -0.64 26.94 21.92
CA SER A 230 -1.81 26.89 21.03
C SER A 230 -2.04 25.51 20.41
N GLY A 231 -3.30 25.06 20.51
CA GLY A 231 -4.01 24.51 19.35
C GLY A 231 -3.83 23.02 19.06
N ASN A 232 -4.84 22.25 19.45
CA ASN A 232 -5.08 20.87 19.07
C ASN A 232 -5.46 20.77 17.57
N GLU A 233 -4.63 20.13 16.74
CA GLU A 233 -5.05 19.55 15.45
C GLU A 233 -4.56 18.10 15.42
N SER A 234 -5.49 17.16 15.32
CA SER A 234 -5.18 15.75 15.12
C SER A 234 -4.40 15.59 13.81
N GLU A 235 -3.11 15.33 13.91
CA GLU A 235 -2.22 15.02 12.79
C GLU A 235 -2.81 13.85 11.99
N ASP A 236 -3.28 14.14 10.78
CA ASP A 236 -3.68 13.14 9.79
C ASP A 236 -2.42 12.39 9.34
N ASP A 237 -2.23 11.19 9.89
CA ASP A 237 -1.29 10.18 9.41
C ASP A 237 -1.63 9.88 7.93
N GLY A 238 -0.97 10.60 7.03
CA GLY A 238 -1.10 10.45 5.59
C GLY A 238 -0.79 9.02 5.10
N CYS A 239 -0.07 8.20 5.87
CA CYS A 239 0.15 6.79 5.56
C CYS A 239 -1.08 5.93 5.88
N GLY A 240 -1.76 6.17 7.00
CA GLY A 240 -3.00 5.52 7.41
C GLY A 240 -4.14 5.74 6.40
N THR A 241 -4.25 6.95 5.88
CA THR A 241 -5.20 7.25 4.79
C THR A 241 -4.83 6.52 3.50
N LYS A 242 -3.53 6.44 3.16
CA LYS A 242 -3.04 5.67 1.99
C LYS A 242 -3.21 4.16 2.14
N LEU A 243 -3.00 3.60 3.33
CA LEU A 243 -3.24 2.19 3.65
C LEU A 243 -4.69 1.81 3.33
N ARG A 244 -5.66 2.60 3.80
CA ARG A 244 -7.09 2.34 3.53
C ARG A 244 -7.43 2.52 2.06
N ALA A 245 -6.85 3.51 1.39
CA ALA A 245 -7.06 3.72 -0.04
C ALA A 245 -6.57 2.52 -0.87
N VAL A 246 -5.36 2.03 -0.59
CA VAL A 246 -4.80 0.84 -1.26
C VAL A 246 -5.63 -0.41 -0.94
N ALA A 247 -6.02 -0.61 0.32
CA ALA A 247 -6.88 -1.73 0.71
C ALA A 247 -8.21 -1.71 -0.06
N SER A 248 -8.83 -0.53 -0.16
CA SER A 248 -10.07 -0.32 -0.92
C SER A 248 -9.88 -0.64 -2.39
N LEU A 249 -8.77 -0.21 -2.98
CA LEU A 249 -8.46 -0.38 -4.40
C LEU A 249 -8.20 -1.84 -4.78
N ILE A 250 -7.54 -2.61 -3.90
CA ILE A 250 -7.36 -4.06 -4.08
C ILE A 250 -8.70 -4.77 -3.94
N CYS A 251 -9.54 -4.35 -2.98
CA CYS A 251 -10.82 -4.99 -2.65
C CYS A 251 -11.99 -4.67 -3.62
N GLN A 252 -11.74 -3.99 -4.74
CA GLN A 252 -12.80 -3.68 -5.71
C GLN A 252 -13.35 -4.94 -6.38
#